data_AF-A0A0R3UHG2-F1
#
_entry.id   AF-A0A0R3UHG2-F1
#
_cell.length_a   1.000
_cell.length_b   1.000
_cell.length_c   1.000
_cell.angle_alpha   90.00
_cell.angle_beta   90.00
_cell.angle_gamma   90.00
#
_symmetry.space_group_name_H-M   'P 1'
#
loop_
_entity.id
_entity.type
_entity.pdbx_description
1 polymer ?
#
loop_
_entity_poly.entity_id
_entity_poly.type
_entity_poly.pdbx_seq_one_letter_code
_entity_poly.pdbx_strand_id
1 'polypeptide(L)'
;MDYDVSSKQNALNDLRHLTDIKLKKLADVEQKIRAVKDRMDGYSFFSPKELEVMQFIRTLENNLDKANMKATEALHVGHAYEAIKDKLKGERSTYGPTLESMEAEIRRCSVKLKQLKEVCIDAVRQRDETLGELRRLEELLYAYQKRRELELLNMRRMLDSYKEQPTPMKALVENEQLTGDDPTVTDEQGLMASLEDVYKELKSVTGVSNHNDMEKMFVQLENSTTSLRQLSQEAEVKQKSLQDQNDQLKAAYLELKSIGDFKLSKISAHERKQGHMDALIEKKNSMQAELNRLRQQLTYARLAIEHIYVKLQMTPSTTKSAKKQAAVILKHLTEINLPDIMLQCMEYQDQLDNDLDGYDLVSEISNMNLEKVS
;
A
#
# COMPACT_ATOMS: atom_id res chain seq x y z
N MET A 1 -18.81 -93.16 62.15
CA MET A 1 -18.36 -92.59 60.86
C MET A 1 -19.22 -93.06 59.68
N ASP A 2 -19.78 -94.28 59.70
CA ASP A 2 -20.51 -94.84 58.54
C ASP A 2 -21.85 -94.19 58.17
N TYR A 3 -22.58 -93.61 59.14
CA TYR A 3 -23.90 -93.00 58.86
C TYR A 3 -23.79 -91.71 58.04
N ASP A 4 -22.74 -90.91 58.28
CA ASP A 4 -22.52 -89.64 57.59
C ASP A 4 -22.02 -89.85 56.15
N VAL A 5 -21.27 -90.93 55.92
CA VAL A 5 -20.84 -91.36 54.58
C VAL A 5 -22.02 -91.88 53.77
N SER A 6 -22.90 -92.70 54.38
CA SER A 6 -24.10 -93.23 53.72
C SER A 6 -25.10 -92.11 53.37
N SER A 7 -25.30 -91.14 54.27
CA SER A 7 -26.15 -89.97 54.01
C SER A 7 -25.62 -89.12 52.84
N LYS A 8 -24.31 -88.85 52.80
CA LYS A 8 -23.68 -88.12 51.68
C LYS A 8 -23.73 -88.91 50.37
N GLN A 9 -23.60 -90.24 50.41
CA GLN A 9 -23.71 -91.10 49.24
C GLN A 9 -25.12 -91.08 48.64
N ASN A 10 -26.15 -91.13 49.49
CA ASN A 10 -27.55 -91.02 49.05
C ASN A 10 -27.85 -89.63 48.48
N ALA A 11 -27.40 -88.56 49.14
CA ALA A 11 -27.54 -87.20 48.62
C ALA A 11 -26.84 -87.02 47.25
N LEU A 12 -25.68 -87.65 47.05
CA LEU A 12 -24.96 -87.63 45.79
C LEU A 12 -25.67 -88.43 44.69
N ASN A 13 -26.28 -89.56 45.02
CA ASN A 13 -27.10 -90.33 44.09
C ASN A 13 -28.38 -89.59 43.69
N ASP A 14 -29.03 -88.91 44.63
CA ASP A 14 -30.21 -88.07 44.36
C ASP A 14 -29.85 -86.89 43.43
N LEU A 15 -28.69 -86.26 43.67
CA LEU A 15 -28.15 -85.21 42.80
C LEU A 15 -27.85 -85.75 41.39
N ARG A 16 -27.27 -86.95 41.27
CA ARG A 16 -27.02 -87.59 39.96
C ARG A 16 -28.33 -87.85 39.21
N HIS A 17 -29.32 -88.44 39.88
CA HIS A 17 -30.62 -88.70 39.28
C HIS A 17 -31.32 -87.39 38.84
N LEU A 18 -31.23 -86.33 39.64
CA LEU A 18 -31.77 -85.03 39.29
C LEU A 18 -31.06 -84.42 38.07
N THR A 19 -29.74 -84.55 38.00
CA THR A 19 -28.94 -84.13 36.84
C THR A 19 -29.33 -84.90 35.59
N ASP A 20 -29.51 -86.21 35.67
CA ASP A 20 -29.91 -87.05 34.53
C ASP A 20 -31.31 -86.68 34.01
N ILE A 21 -32.24 -86.37 34.91
CA ILE A 21 -33.57 -85.86 34.52
C ILE A 21 -33.45 -84.51 33.81
N LYS A 22 -32.61 -83.61 34.32
CA LYS A 22 -32.41 -82.29 33.70
C LYS A 22 -31.76 -82.41 32.33
N LEU A 23 -30.78 -83.31 32.16
CA LEU A 23 -30.14 -83.58 30.88
C LEU A 23 -31.12 -84.13 29.85
N LYS A 24 -31.98 -85.07 30.24
CA LYS A 24 -33.05 -85.57 29.36
C LYS A 24 -34.01 -84.47 28.92
N LYS A 25 -34.46 -83.62 29.86
CA LYS A 25 -35.34 -82.48 29.54
C LYS A 25 -34.66 -81.48 28.60
N LEU A 26 -33.36 -81.26 28.77
CA LEU A 26 -32.58 -80.35 27.93
C LEU A 26 -32.48 -80.89 26.50
N ALA A 27 -32.20 -82.19 26.35
CA ALA A 27 -32.18 -82.86 25.05
C ALA A 27 -33.54 -82.79 24.33
N ASP A 28 -34.64 -82.99 25.05
CA ASP A 28 -36.00 -82.87 24.48
C ASP A 28 -36.31 -81.44 24.00
N VAL A 29 -35.86 -80.42 24.75
CA VAL A 29 -36.04 -79.02 24.36
C VAL A 29 -35.19 -78.69 23.14
N GLU A 30 -33.94 -79.13 23.09
CA GLU A 30 -33.07 -78.94 21.92
C GLU A 30 -33.61 -79.63 20.66
N GLN A 31 -34.23 -80.80 20.81
CA GLN A 31 -34.88 -81.49 19.70
C GLN A 31 -36.10 -80.71 19.19
N LYS A 32 -36.91 -80.14 20.09
CA LYS A 32 -38.04 -79.27 19.72
C LYS A 32 -37.58 -78.00 19.02
N ILE A 33 -36.51 -77.36 19.49
CA ILE A 33 -35.92 -76.17 18.85
C ILE A 33 -35.43 -76.52 17.45
N ARG A 34 -34.71 -77.64 17.28
CA ARG A 34 -34.28 -78.12 15.96
C ARG A 34 -35.47 -78.38 15.03
N ALA A 35 -36.49 -79.08 15.51
CA ALA A 35 -37.69 -79.34 14.71
C ALA A 35 -38.44 -78.06 14.28
N VAL A 36 -38.46 -77.01 15.12
CA VAL A 36 -39.04 -75.71 14.75
C VAL A 36 -38.16 -74.98 13.74
N LYS A 37 -36.83 -75.04 13.91
CA LYS A 37 -35.88 -74.41 12.99
C LYS A 37 -35.91 -75.05 11.60
N ASP A 38 -35.92 -76.38 11.53
CA ASP A 38 -36.06 -77.13 10.27
C ASP A 38 -37.41 -76.84 9.59
N ARG A 39 -38.48 -76.61 10.36
CA ARG A 39 -39.77 -76.14 9.84
C ARG A 39 -39.74 -74.70 9.35
N MET A 40 -38.91 -73.82 9.92
CA MET A 40 -38.77 -72.44 9.44
C MET A 40 -37.89 -72.36 8.19
N ASP A 41 -36.80 -73.12 8.16
CA ASP A 41 -35.84 -73.11 7.05
C ASP A 41 -36.38 -73.85 5.80
N GLY A 42 -37.37 -74.74 5.96
CA GLY A 42 -37.99 -75.50 4.87
C GLY A 42 -39.10 -74.80 4.09
N TYR A 43 -39.57 -73.62 4.52
CA TYR A 43 -40.59 -72.84 3.80
C TYR A 43 -39.96 -71.54 3.30
N SER A 44 -39.73 -71.43 1.98
CA SER A 44 -39.64 -70.13 1.34
C SER A 44 -40.98 -69.43 1.57
N PHE A 45 -41.01 -68.45 2.47
CA PHE A 45 -42.22 -67.71 2.86
C PHE A 45 -42.94 -67.04 1.68
N PHE A 46 -42.26 -66.93 0.53
CA PHE A 46 -42.76 -66.30 -0.68
C PHE A 46 -42.70 -67.25 -1.88
N SER A 47 -43.75 -67.20 -2.68
CA SER A 47 -43.81 -67.80 -4.02
C SER A 47 -42.77 -67.17 -4.95
N PRO A 48 -42.23 -67.89 -5.95
CA PRO A 48 -41.32 -67.32 -6.94
C PRO A 48 -41.84 -66.03 -7.60
N LYS A 49 -43.16 -65.95 -7.86
CA LYS A 49 -43.80 -64.73 -8.38
C LYS A 49 -43.78 -63.56 -7.39
N GLU A 50 -43.93 -63.84 -6.09
CA GLU A 50 -43.87 -62.80 -5.06
C GLU A 50 -42.44 -62.26 -4.90
N LEU A 51 -41.44 -63.13 -5.08
CA LEU A 51 -40.03 -62.72 -5.09
C LEU A 51 -39.71 -61.81 -6.29
N GLU A 52 -40.22 -62.13 -7.49
CA GLU A 52 -40.09 -61.27 -8.67
C GLU A 52 -40.75 -59.90 -8.47
N VAL A 53 -41.96 -59.88 -7.92
CA VAL A 53 -42.67 -58.62 -7.60
C VAL A 53 -41.89 -57.80 -6.57
N MET A 54 -41.34 -58.44 -5.53
CA MET A 54 -40.53 -57.77 -4.51
C MET A 54 -39.24 -57.17 -5.09
N GLN A 55 -38.57 -57.91 -5.98
CA GLN A 55 -37.40 -57.39 -6.71
C GLN A 55 -37.77 -56.22 -7.61
N PHE A 56 -38.89 -56.31 -8.31
CA PHE A 56 -39.38 -55.23 -9.16
C PHE A 56 -39.70 -53.96 -8.35
N ILE A 57 -40.41 -54.10 -7.22
CA ILE A 57 -40.69 -52.98 -6.29
C ILE A 57 -39.38 -52.35 -5.83
N ARG A 58 -38.40 -53.15 -5.40
CA ARG A 58 -37.10 -52.65 -4.96
C ARG A 58 -36.35 -51.89 -6.08
N THR A 59 -36.44 -52.35 -7.32
CA THR A 59 -35.85 -51.62 -8.46
C THR A 59 -36.56 -50.30 -8.73
N LEU A 60 -37.89 -50.26 -8.62
CA LEU A 60 -38.66 -49.03 -8.78
C LEU A 60 -38.38 -48.03 -7.66
N GLU A 61 -38.29 -48.48 -6.41
CA GLU A 61 -37.90 -47.65 -5.26
C GLU A 61 -36.51 -47.04 -5.47
N ASN A 62 -35.51 -47.85 -5.83
CA ASN A 62 -34.16 -47.36 -6.12
C ASN A 62 -34.14 -46.34 -7.27
N ASN A 63 -34.99 -46.53 -8.29
CA ASN A 63 -35.10 -45.61 -9.41
C ASN A 63 -35.78 -44.30 -9.00
N LEU A 64 -36.79 -44.37 -8.15
CA LEU A 64 -37.48 -43.21 -7.59
C LEU A 64 -36.54 -42.38 -6.71
N ASP A 65 -35.76 -43.04 -5.84
CA ASP A 65 -34.77 -42.38 -4.99
C ASP A 65 -33.71 -41.66 -5.83
N LYS A 66 -33.19 -42.31 -6.89
CA LYS A 66 -32.27 -41.69 -7.84
C LYS A 66 -32.89 -40.49 -8.54
N ALA A 67 -34.16 -40.58 -8.94
CA ALA A 67 -34.87 -39.47 -9.57
C ALA A 67 -35.05 -38.29 -8.60
N ASN A 68 -35.40 -38.58 -7.34
CA ASN A 68 -35.52 -37.59 -6.28
C ASN A 68 -34.18 -36.91 -5.98
N MET A 69 -33.08 -37.67 -5.86
CA MET A 69 -31.73 -37.12 -5.67
C MET A 69 -31.33 -36.20 -6.83
N LYS A 70 -31.62 -36.59 -8.08
CA LYS A 70 -31.35 -35.73 -9.24
C LYS A 70 -32.21 -34.46 -9.23
N ALA A 71 -33.46 -34.55 -8.81
CA ALA A 71 -34.36 -33.41 -8.73
C ALA A 71 -33.90 -32.41 -7.66
N THR A 72 -33.48 -32.88 -6.47
CA THR A 72 -32.96 -32.01 -5.41
C THR A 72 -31.63 -31.36 -5.81
N GLU A 73 -30.74 -32.11 -6.47
CA GLU A 73 -29.50 -31.55 -7.00
C GLU A 73 -29.77 -30.50 -8.09
N ALA A 74 -30.70 -30.76 -9.01
CA ALA A 74 -31.10 -29.78 -10.03
C ALA A 74 -31.67 -28.50 -9.41
N LEU A 75 -32.46 -28.60 -8.33
CA LEU A 75 -32.93 -27.44 -7.57
C LEU A 75 -31.77 -26.69 -6.91
N HIS A 76 -30.82 -27.40 -6.30
CA HIS A 76 -29.66 -26.77 -5.67
C HIS A 76 -28.80 -26.01 -6.69
N VAL A 77 -28.53 -26.62 -7.83
CA VAL A 77 -27.84 -25.99 -8.97
C VAL A 77 -28.64 -24.79 -9.50
N GLY A 78 -29.97 -24.91 -9.60
CA GLY A 78 -30.86 -23.81 -9.98
C GLY A 78 -30.74 -22.61 -9.05
N HIS A 79 -30.84 -22.83 -7.74
CA HIS A 79 -30.67 -21.77 -6.74
C HIS A 79 -29.28 -21.13 -6.80
N ALA A 80 -28.22 -21.91 -7.06
CA ALA A 80 -26.87 -21.37 -7.23
C ALA A 80 -26.80 -20.44 -8.44
N TYR A 81 -27.39 -20.81 -9.58
CA TYR A 81 -27.45 -19.95 -10.76
C TYR A 81 -28.30 -18.69 -10.55
N GLU A 82 -29.42 -18.79 -9.82
CA GLU A 82 -30.22 -17.61 -9.46
C GLU A 82 -29.42 -16.64 -8.59
N ALA A 83 -28.71 -17.15 -7.58
CA ALA A 83 -27.86 -16.32 -6.73
C ALA A 83 -26.74 -15.63 -7.53
N ILE A 84 -26.10 -16.34 -8.47
CA ILE A 84 -25.10 -15.75 -9.37
C ILE A 84 -25.72 -14.66 -10.24
N LYS A 85 -26.89 -14.93 -10.83
CA LYS A 85 -27.61 -13.97 -11.68
C LYS A 85 -27.99 -12.70 -10.92
N ASP A 86 -28.46 -12.82 -9.69
CA ASP A 86 -28.86 -11.68 -8.87
C ASP A 86 -27.64 -10.85 -8.45
N LYS A 87 -26.53 -11.51 -8.11
CA LYS A 87 -25.26 -10.82 -7.86
C LYS A 87 -24.79 -10.03 -9.09
N LEU A 88 -24.80 -10.65 -10.27
CA LEU A 88 -24.41 -9.98 -11.52
C LEU A 88 -25.33 -8.80 -11.87
N LYS A 89 -26.63 -8.92 -11.60
CA LYS A 89 -27.57 -7.80 -11.76
C LYS A 89 -27.30 -6.66 -10.79
N GLY A 90 -26.98 -6.98 -9.53
CA GLY A 90 -26.59 -6.00 -8.52
C GLY A 90 -25.28 -5.29 -8.89
N GLU A 91 -24.27 -6.02 -9.37
CA GLU A 91 -23.01 -5.43 -9.83
C GLU A 91 -23.24 -4.54 -11.05
N ARG A 92 -24.05 -4.98 -12.01
CA ARG A 92 -24.39 -4.19 -13.21
C ARG A 92 -25.02 -2.86 -12.87
N SER A 93 -25.89 -2.79 -11.86
CA SER A 93 -26.51 -1.51 -11.47
C SER A 93 -25.51 -0.54 -10.83
N THR A 94 -24.42 -1.03 -10.24
CA THR A 94 -23.38 -0.18 -9.66
C THR A 94 -22.36 0.37 -10.67
N TYR A 95 -22.15 -0.31 -11.80
CA TYR A 95 -21.16 0.13 -12.78
C TYR A 95 -21.52 1.45 -13.48
N GLY A 96 -22.80 1.70 -13.74
CA GLY A 96 -23.26 2.96 -14.36
C GLY A 96 -22.94 4.19 -13.50
N PRO A 97 -23.45 4.27 -12.26
CA PRO A 97 -23.20 5.41 -11.37
C PRO A 97 -21.71 5.63 -11.06
N THR A 98 -20.94 4.55 -10.93
CA THR A 98 -19.49 4.67 -10.69
C THR A 98 -18.76 5.23 -11.90
N LEU A 99 -19.13 4.81 -13.12
CA LEU A 99 -18.60 5.37 -14.35
C LEU A 99 -18.97 6.85 -14.51
N GLU A 100 -20.23 7.21 -14.29
CA GLU A 100 -20.70 8.60 -14.37
C GLU A 100 -19.97 9.51 -13.37
N SER A 101 -19.74 9.02 -12.15
CA SER A 101 -18.97 9.73 -11.12
C SER A 101 -17.52 9.96 -11.56
N MET A 102 -16.85 8.93 -12.08
CA MET A 102 -15.47 9.05 -12.61
C MET A 102 -15.41 10.02 -13.79
N GLU A 103 -16.36 9.97 -14.71
CA GLU A 103 -16.43 10.90 -15.85
C GLU A 103 -16.65 12.35 -15.39
N ALA A 104 -17.49 12.57 -14.38
CA ALA A 104 -17.72 13.89 -13.81
C ALA A 104 -16.44 14.44 -13.16
N GLU A 105 -15.67 13.59 -12.48
CA GLU A 105 -14.39 13.97 -11.87
C GLU A 105 -13.33 14.29 -12.93
N ILE A 106 -13.23 13.49 -14.00
CA ILE A 106 -12.34 13.77 -15.14
C ILE A 106 -12.69 15.11 -15.79
N ARG A 107 -13.99 15.38 -16.00
CA ARG A 107 -14.46 16.67 -16.54
C ARG A 107 -14.07 17.83 -15.63
N ARG A 108 -14.28 17.70 -14.32
CA ARG A 108 -13.90 18.72 -13.33
C ARG A 108 -12.39 18.98 -13.32
N CYS A 109 -11.57 17.93 -13.30
CA CYS A 109 -10.12 18.03 -13.34
C CYS A 109 -9.63 18.68 -14.64
N SER A 110 -10.25 18.35 -15.78
CA SER A 110 -9.93 18.93 -17.08
C SER A 110 -10.21 20.44 -17.11
N VAL A 111 -11.35 20.87 -16.57
CA VAL A 111 -11.67 22.31 -16.45
C VAL A 111 -10.68 23.01 -15.53
N LYS A 112 -10.37 22.43 -14.36
CA LYS A 112 -9.42 23.03 -13.42
C LYS A 112 -8.02 23.17 -14.01
N LEU A 113 -7.58 22.18 -14.79
CA LEU A 113 -6.29 22.18 -15.46
C LEU A 113 -6.22 23.27 -16.55
N LYS A 114 -7.30 23.49 -17.31
CA LYS A 114 -7.39 24.62 -18.26
C LYS A 114 -7.26 25.97 -17.55
N GLN A 115 -8.02 26.17 -16.48
CA GLN A 115 -7.95 27.40 -15.68
C GLN A 115 -6.54 27.64 -15.11
N LEU A 116 -5.90 26.58 -14.59
CA LEU A 116 -4.56 26.70 -14.03
C LEU A 116 -3.53 27.08 -15.10
N LYS A 117 -3.66 26.52 -16.31
CA LYS A 117 -2.80 26.88 -17.45
C LYS A 117 -2.94 28.35 -17.82
N GLU A 118 -4.17 28.88 -17.87
CA GLU A 118 -4.43 30.29 -18.15
C GLU A 118 -3.75 31.18 -17.10
N VAL A 119 -3.93 30.87 -15.80
CA VAL A 119 -3.28 31.59 -14.70
C VAL A 119 -1.75 31.51 -14.80
N CYS A 120 -1.18 30.37 -15.16
CA CYS A 120 0.27 30.24 -15.35
C CYS A 120 0.77 31.12 -16.50
N ILE A 121 0.05 31.18 -17.62
CA ILE A 121 0.40 32.04 -18.76
C ILE A 121 0.35 33.51 -18.33
N ASP A 122 -0.71 33.92 -17.63
CA ASP A 122 -0.83 35.29 -17.13
C ASP A 122 0.28 35.66 -16.13
N ALA A 123 0.61 34.75 -15.21
CA ALA A 123 1.69 34.97 -14.23
C ALA A 123 3.06 35.10 -14.90
N VAL A 124 3.35 34.28 -15.93
CA VAL A 124 4.58 34.40 -16.73
C VAL A 124 4.61 35.73 -17.47
N ARG A 125 3.50 36.14 -18.10
CA ARG A 125 3.40 37.43 -18.78
C ARG A 125 3.66 38.59 -17.82
N GLN A 126 3.03 38.59 -16.64
CA GLN A 126 3.25 39.64 -15.62
C GLN A 126 4.69 39.69 -15.13
N ARG A 127 5.32 38.52 -14.91
CA ARG A 127 6.74 38.47 -14.55
C ARG A 127 7.61 39.08 -15.65
N ASP A 128 7.37 38.74 -16.90
CA ASP A 128 8.18 39.24 -18.02
C ASP A 128 7.99 40.75 -18.24
N GLU A 129 6.77 41.25 -18.02
CA GLU A 129 6.46 42.69 -18.03
C GLU A 129 7.19 43.43 -16.91
N THR A 130 7.13 42.93 -15.67
CA THR A 130 7.82 43.56 -14.52
C THR A 130 9.35 43.50 -14.67
N LEU A 131 9.91 42.41 -15.21
CA LEU A 131 11.33 42.33 -15.54
C LEU A 131 11.72 43.30 -16.66
N GLY A 132 10.87 43.49 -17.66
CA GLY A 132 11.08 44.47 -18.71
C GLY A 132 11.11 45.90 -18.18
N GLU A 133 10.18 46.24 -17.29
CA GLU A 133 10.12 47.56 -16.66
C GLU A 133 11.31 47.80 -15.73
N LEU A 134 11.69 46.80 -14.94
CA LEU A 134 12.88 46.87 -14.09
C LEU A 134 14.14 47.18 -14.90
N ARG A 135 14.37 46.46 -16.01
CA ARG A 135 15.51 46.72 -16.89
C ARG A 135 15.53 48.14 -17.45
N ARG A 136 14.37 48.67 -17.85
CA ARG A 136 14.26 50.06 -18.31
C ARG A 136 14.64 51.06 -17.23
N LEU A 137 14.17 50.85 -16.00
CA LEU A 137 14.50 51.71 -14.87
C LEU A 137 15.99 51.62 -14.50
N GLU A 138 16.58 50.43 -14.55
CA GLU A 138 18.02 50.24 -14.35
C GLU A 138 18.86 51.00 -15.40
N GLU A 139 18.50 50.91 -16.68
CA GLU A 139 19.15 51.67 -17.76
C GLU A 139 19.05 53.18 -17.55
N LEU A 140 17.87 53.67 -17.13
CA LEU A 140 17.64 55.08 -16.86
C LEU A 140 18.47 55.58 -15.67
N LEU A 141 18.52 54.81 -14.58
CA LEU A 141 19.34 55.13 -13.40
C LEU A 141 20.83 55.13 -13.74
N TYR A 142 21.29 54.17 -14.52
CA TYR A 142 22.68 54.12 -14.98
C TYR A 142 23.03 55.34 -15.84
N ALA A 143 22.16 55.74 -16.76
CA ALA A 143 22.37 56.95 -17.57
C ALA A 143 22.39 58.23 -16.71
N TYR A 144 21.49 58.33 -15.71
CA TYR A 144 21.46 59.44 -14.78
C TYR A 144 22.73 59.51 -13.92
N GLN A 145 23.17 58.38 -13.38
CA GLN A 145 24.42 58.28 -12.61
C GLN A 145 25.63 58.73 -13.46
N LYS A 146 25.77 58.22 -14.68
CA LYS A 146 26.83 58.64 -15.61
C LYS A 146 26.81 60.14 -15.88
N ARG A 147 25.63 60.72 -16.11
CA ARG A 147 25.48 62.16 -16.34
C ARG A 147 25.94 62.96 -15.12
N ARG A 148 25.47 62.56 -13.92
CA ARG A 148 25.84 63.22 -12.66
C ARG A 148 27.35 63.11 -12.38
N GLU A 149 27.95 61.95 -12.63
CA GLU A 149 29.40 61.77 -12.51
C GLU A 149 30.18 62.70 -13.44
N LEU A 150 29.72 62.85 -14.69
CA LEU A 150 30.32 63.78 -15.66
C LEU A 150 30.19 65.24 -15.21
N GLU A 151 29.02 65.64 -14.70
CA GLU A 151 28.79 66.98 -14.14
C GLU A 151 29.70 67.26 -12.93
N LEU A 152 29.82 66.30 -12.00
CA LEU A 152 30.72 66.42 -10.85
C LEU A 152 32.20 66.48 -11.28
N LEU A 153 32.60 65.68 -12.28
CA LEU A 153 33.94 65.71 -12.84
C LEU A 153 34.25 67.07 -13.48
N ASN A 154 33.28 67.67 -14.18
CA ASN A 154 33.43 69.00 -14.78
C ASN A 154 33.55 70.09 -13.70
N MET A 155 32.71 70.04 -12.66
CA MET A 155 32.79 70.99 -11.54
C MET A 155 34.11 70.87 -10.77
N ARG A 156 34.61 69.64 -10.56
CA ARG A 156 35.92 69.43 -9.94
C ARG A 156 37.04 70.04 -10.77
N ARG A 157 37.04 69.83 -12.09
CA ARG A 157 38.00 70.46 -13.01
C ARG A 157 37.97 71.99 -12.94
N MET A 158 36.78 72.59 -12.85
CA MET A 158 36.64 74.04 -12.66
C MET A 158 37.18 74.49 -11.29
N LEU A 159 36.90 73.76 -10.22
CA LEU A 159 37.39 74.12 -8.89
C LEU A 159 38.92 73.98 -8.77
N ASP A 160 39.50 72.96 -9.41
CA ASP A 160 40.94 72.78 -9.48
C ASP A 160 41.60 73.93 -10.28
N SER A 161 40.97 74.42 -11.36
CA SER A 161 41.48 75.59 -12.09
C SER A 161 41.32 76.92 -11.32
N TYR A 162 40.31 77.04 -10.46
CA TYR A 162 40.18 78.20 -9.56
C TYR A 162 41.17 78.17 -8.39
N LYS A 163 41.55 77.00 -7.87
CA LYS A 163 42.58 76.86 -6.82
C LYS A 163 43.98 77.28 -7.28
N GLU A 164 44.23 77.28 -8.59
CA GLU A 164 45.47 77.80 -9.17
C GLU A 164 45.49 79.35 -9.23
N GLN A 165 44.42 80.05 -8.82
CA GLN A 165 44.39 81.51 -8.71
C GLN A 165 44.48 81.97 -7.24
N PRO A 166 45.46 82.83 -6.87
CA PRO A 166 45.62 83.29 -5.49
C PRO A 166 44.62 84.41 -5.19
N THR A 167 43.73 84.18 -4.21
CA THR A 167 42.90 85.25 -3.64
C THR A 167 43.24 85.49 -2.15
N PRO A 168 43.43 86.75 -1.73
CA PRO A 168 43.87 87.09 -0.38
C PRO A 168 42.71 87.18 0.62
N MET A 169 42.98 86.64 1.80
CA MET A 169 42.18 86.67 3.02
C MET A 169 42.20 88.08 3.64
N LYS A 170 41.07 88.57 4.17
CA LYS A 170 41.02 89.68 5.14
C LYS A 170 40.02 89.38 6.25
N ALA A 171 40.52 89.40 7.48
CA ALA A 171 39.80 89.39 8.76
C ALA A 171 40.19 90.67 9.54
N LEU A 172 39.24 91.27 10.29
CA LEU A 172 39.39 92.31 11.33
C LEU A 172 37.96 92.47 11.93
N VAL A 173 37.58 92.18 13.19
CA VAL A 173 38.06 92.47 14.56
C VAL A 173 37.79 93.92 15.05
N GLU A 174 36.86 93.98 16.02
CA GLU A 174 36.63 94.86 17.20
C GLU A 174 36.53 96.40 17.13
N ASN A 175 35.61 96.96 17.94
CA ASN A 175 35.95 97.92 19.00
C ASN A 175 34.84 98.13 20.06
N GLU A 176 35.28 98.21 21.32
CA GLU A 176 34.63 98.64 22.56
C GLU A 176 34.20 100.14 22.48
N GLN A 177 33.42 100.82 23.36
CA GLN A 177 33.51 101.02 24.84
C GLN A 177 32.51 102.20 25.13
N LEU A 178 31.67 102.30 26.19
CA LEU A 178 31.95 102.94 27.50
C LEU A 178 30.66 103.25 28.31
N THR A 179 30.69 102.86 29.60
CA THR A 179 30.23 103.52 30.86
C THR A 179 28.88 104.22 31.08
N GLY A 180 28.28 103.95 32.25
CA GLY A 180 27.42 104.88 32.99
C GLY A 180 26.61 104.25 34.15
N ASP A 181 27.11 104.39 35.38
CA ASP A 181 26.48 104.07 36.70
C ASP A 181 25.12 104.78 36.90
N ASP A 182 24.04 104.07 37.28
CA ASP A 182 23.50 103.80 38.65
C ASP A 182 22.56 104.95 39.17
N PRO A 183 21.56 104.79 40.09
CA PRO A 183 21.14 103.61 40.87
C PRO A 183 19.61 103.44 41.11
N THR A 184 19.26 102.41 41.90
CA THR A 184 18.01 102.15 42.68
C THR A 184 16.75 101.81 41.87
N VAL A 185 16.03 100.72 42.12
CA VAL A 185 15.16 100.48 43.29
C VAL A 185 15.00 98.97 43.57
N THR A 186 15.02 98.70 44.86
CA THR A 186 14.74 97.50 45.67
C THR A 186 13.65 96.52 45.20
N ASP A 187 13.94 95.26 45.54
CA ASP A 187 13.07 94.06 45.68
C ASP A 187 13.02 92.99 44.55
N GLU A 188 13.71 93.17 43.42
CA GLU A 188 13.98 92.09 42.43
C GLU A 188 15.42 91.53 42.50
N GLN A 189 16.26 92.11 43.36
CA GLN A 189 17.72 91.93 43.36
C GLN A 189 18.20 90.52 43.72
N GLY A 190 17.44 89.72 44.48
CA GLY A 190 17.80 88.33 44.78
C GLY A 190 17.65 87.40 43.57
N LEU A 191 16.60 87.61 42.77
CA LEU A 191 16.37 86.87 41.54
C LEU A 191 17.33 87.35 40.45
N MET A 192 17.53 88.67 40.32
CA MET A 192 18.52 89.22 39.39
C MET A 192 19.94 88.78 39.70
N ALA A 193 20.38 88.78 40.97
CA ALA A 193 21.71 88.26 41.33
C ALA A 193 21.86 86.78 40.96
N SER A 194 20.83 85.96 41.20
CA SER A 194 20.86 84.55 40.80
C SER A 194 20.88 84.35 39.29
N LEU A 195 20.12 85.15 38.54
CA LEU A 195 20.10 85.11 37.08
C LEU A 195 21.40 85.64 36.48
N GLU A 196 22.04 86.61 37.14
CA GLU A 196 23.31 87.19 36.72
C GLU A 196 24.49 86.26 37.01
N ASP A 197 24.45 85.51 38.12
CA ASP A 197 25.40 84.42 38.40
C ASP A 197 25.26 83.29 37.37
N VAL A 198 24.03 82.86 37.06
CA VAL A 198 23.77 81.87 35.99
C VAL A 198 24.22 82.40 34.63
N TYR A 199 24.02 83.69 34.34
CA TYR A 199 24.46 84.32 33.09
C TYR A 199 25.99 84.39 33.00
N LYS A 200 26.68 84.70 34.10
CA LYS A 200 28.16 84.68 34.16
C LYS A 200 28.71 83.27 33.96
N GLU A 201 28.11 82.27 34.60
CA GLU A 201 28.49 80.87 34.42
C GLU A 201 28.25 80.43 32.97
N LEU A 202 27.09 80.75 32.41
CA LEU A 202 26.75 80.44 31.02
C LEU A 202 27.70 81.14 30.03
N LYS A 203 28.05 82.41 30.29
CA LYS A 203 29.04 83.17 29.51
C LYS A 203 30.43 82.55 29.59
N SER A 204 30.81 82.00 30.75
CA SER A 204 32.09 81.31 30.91
C SER A 204 32.17 79.98 30.16
N VAL A 205 31.04 79.24 30.09
CA VAL A 205 30.98 77.92 29.43
C VAL A 205 30.79 78.04 27.92
N THR A 206 30.02 79.03 27.46
CA THR A 206 29.68 79.19 26.04
C THR A 206 30.60 80.15 25.28
N GLY A 207 31.31 81.03 25.98
CA GLY A 207 32.23 82.01 25.39
C GLY A 207 31.56 83.14 24.59
N VAL A 208 30.22 83.21 24.60
CA VAL A 208 29.45 84.19 23.84
C VAL A 208 29.27 85.47 24.65
N SER A 209 29.72 86.61 24.12
CA SER A 209 29.76 87.88 24.87
C SER A 209 28.48 88.72 24.77
N ASN A 210 27.66 88.50 23.73
CA ASN A 210 26.46 89.28 23.44
C ASN A 210 25.19 88.48 23.77
N HIS A 211 24.23 89.13 24.42
CA HIS A 211 22.95 88.53 24.80
C HIS A 211 22.16 87.98 23.59
N ASN A 212 22.09 88.74 22.49
CA ASN A 212 21.41 88.34 21.25
C ASN A 212 22.03 87.08 20.60
N ASP A 213 23.35 86.89 20.77
CA ASP A 213 24.02 85.71 20.23
C ASP A 213 23.77 84.47 21.13
N MET A 214 23.57 84.67 22.44
CA MET A 214 23.08 83.62 23.33
C MET A 214 21.64 83.21 23.01
N GLU A 215 20.74 84.16 22.77
CA GLU A 215 19.35 83.85 22.36
C GLU A 215 19.31 83.03 21.06
N LYS A 216 20.10 83.41 20.04
CA LYS A 216 20.21 82.63 18.79
C LYS A 216 20.75 81.23 19.01
N MET A 217 21.74 81.07 19.88
CA MET A 217 22.30 79.77 20.23
C MET A 217 21.27 78.89 20.95
N PHE A 218 20.47 79.45 21.87
CA PHE A 218 19.38 78.73 22.52
C PHE A 218 18.33 78.26 21.52
N VAL A 219 17.92 79.13 20.59
CA VAL A 219 16.98 78.75 19.52
C VAL A 219 17.58 77.66 18.62
N GLN A 220 18.88 77.71 18.30
CA GLN A 220 19.55 76.66 17.53
C GLN A 220 19.65 75.34 18.29
N LEU A 221 19.91 75.37 19.59
CA LEU A 221 19.94 74.19 20.46
C LEU A 221 18.55 73.59 20.61
N GLU A 222 17.51 74.40 20.76
CA GLU A 222 16.12 73.94 20.78
C GLU A 222 15.73 73.28 19.44
N ASN A 223 16.10 73.91 18.31
CA ASN A 223 15.88 73.32 16.99
C ASN A 223 16.68 72.03 16.76
N SER A 224 17.91 71.95 17.28
CA SER A 224 18.74 70.74 17.19
C SER A 224 18.18 69.61 18.07
N THR A 225 17.78 69.91 19.30
CA THR A 225 17.20 68.92 20.22
C THR A 225 15.86 68.41 19.73
N THR A 226 15.00 69.28 19.17
CA THR A 226 13.73 68.86 18.54
C THR A 226 13.99 67.98 17.31
N SER A 227 14.94 68.33 16.45
CA SER A 227 15.34 67.53 15.29
C SER A 227 15.88 66.14 15.69
N LEU A 228 16.75 66.08 16.71
CA LEU A 228 17.25 64.81 17.25
C LEU A 228 16.14 63.95 17.85
N ARG A 229 15.17 64.57 18.52
CA ARG A 229 14.01 63.86 19.08
C ARG A 229 13.14 63.25 17.99
N GLN A 230 12.89 64.00 16.91
CA GLN A 230 12.18 63.50 15.74
C GLN A 230 12.93 62.33 15.10
N LEU A 231 14.24 62.45 14.89
CA LEU A 231 15.06 61.41 14.29
C LEU A 231 15.14 60.15 15.16
N SER A 232 15.19 60.31 16.49
CA SER A 232 15.08 59.20 17.45
C SER A 232 13.72 58.50 17.34
N GLN A 233 12.63 59.26 17.27
CA GLN A 233 11.28 58.70 17.14
C GLN A 233 11.11 57.95 15.81
N GLU A 234 11.63 58.49 14.70
CA GLU A 234 11.63 57.81 13.41
C GLU A 234 12.46 56.52 13.43
N ALA A 235 13.62 56.53 14.11
CA ALA A 235 14.44 55.35 14.28
C ALA A 235 13.72 54.26 15.10
N GLU A 236 13.05 54.61 16.18
CA GLU A 236 12.24 53.68 16.98
C GLU A 236 11.08 53.08 16.18
N VAL A 237 10.39 53.89 15.38
CA VAL A 237 9.30 53.41 14.51
C VAL A 237 9.84 52.44 13.46
N LYS A 238 10.96 52.77 12.81
CA LYS A 238 11.62 51.87 11.84
C LYS A 238 12.09 50.58 12.51
N GLN A 239 12.65 50.66 13.71
CA GLN A 239 13.09 49.48 14.46
C GLN A 239 11.93 48.55 14.78
N LYS A 240 10.81 49.09 15.28
CA LYS A 240 9.59 48.29 15.52
C LYS A 240 9.05 47.67 14.24
N SER A 241 8.97 48.45 13.16
CA SER A 241 8.50 47.94 11.87
C SER A 241 9.37 46.81 11.32
N LEU A 242 10.70 46.93 11.41
CA LEU A 242 11.64 45.88 11.00
C LEU A 242 11.53 44.64 11.89
N GLN A 243 11.28 44.83 13.19
CA GLN A 243 11.09 43.74 14.13
C GLN A 243 9.79 42.97 13.82
N ASP A 244 8.69 43.68 13.55
CA ASP A 244 7.42 43.07 13.14
C ASP A 244 7.56 42.32 11.81
N GLN A 245 8.26 42.90 10.82
CA GLN A 245 8.54 42.23 9.54
C GLN A 245 9.39 40.96 9.74
N ASN A 246 10.38 41.00 10.61
CA ASN A 246 11.22 39.85 10.92
C ASN A 246 10.41 38.73 11.57
N ASP A 247 9.53 39.06 12.50
CA ASP A 247 8.68 38.06 13.16
C ASP A 247 7.62 37.47 12.21
N GLN A 248 7.07 38.29 11.30
CA GLN A 248 6.22 37.78 10.20
C GLN A 248 6.99 36.83 9.27
N LEU A 249 8.22 37.17 8.89
CA LEU A 249 9.06 36.32 8.05
C LEU A 249 9.42 34.99 8.75
N LYS A 250 9.71 35.01 10.05
CA LYS A 250 9.93 33.79 10.84
C LYS A 250 8.69 32.90 10.87
N ALA A 251 7.51 33.49 11.06
CA ALA A 251 6.26 32.74 11.06
C ALA A 251 6.01 32.08 9.69
N ALA A 252 6.17 32.83 8.59
CA ALA A 252 6.04 32.31 7.24
C ALA A 252 7.07 31.20 6.94
N TYR A 253 8.30 31.34 7.44
CA TYR A 253 9.34 30.32 7.29
C TYR A 253 8.96 29.01 8.02
N LEU A 254 8.45 29.10 9.25
CA LEU A 254 8.02 27.93 10.00
C LEU A 254 6.84 27.21 9.33
N GLU A 255 5.90 27.97 8.78
CA GLU A 255 4.78 27.40 8.01
C GLU A 255 5.28 26.68 6.75
N LEU A 256 6.16 27.32 5.98
CA LEU A 256 6.75 26.72 4.78
C LEU A 256 7.56 25.46 5.11
N LYS A 257 8.31 25.48 6.23
CA LYS A 257 9.05 24.32 6.72
C LYS A 257 8.11 23.16 7.06
N SER A 258 7.02 23.43 7.79
CA SER A 258 6.00 22.43 8.11
C SER A 258 5.37 21.81 6.85
N ILE A 259 5.05 22.64 5.85
CA ILE A 259 4.52 22.18 4.56
C ILE A 259 5.57 21.32 3.82
N GLY A 260 6.85 21.70 3.88
CA GLY A 260 7.96 20.93 3.31
C GLY A 260 8.09 19.56 3.97
N ASP A 261 8.11 19.51 5.29
CA ASP A 261 8.22 18.27 6.08
C ASP A 261 7.03 17.33 5.80
N PHE A 262 5.81 17.88 5.68
CA PHE A 262 4.63 17.09 5.31
C PHE A 262 4.72 16.51 3.89
N LYS A 263 5.23 17.28 2.92
CA LYS A 263 5.45 16.79 1.54
C LYS A 263 6.52 15.70 1.49
N LEU A 264 7.64 15.89 2.19
CA LEU A 264 8.70 14.88 2.28
C LEU A 264 8.20 13.59 2.93
N SER A 265 7.39 13.70 4.01
CA SER A 265 6.75 12.56 4.65
C SER A 265 5.87 11.78 3.66
N LYS A 266 5.03 12.48 2.88
CA LYS A 266 4.21 11.87 1.82
C LYS A 266 5.03 11.18 0.74
N ILE A 267 6.12 11.81 0.27
CA ILE A 267 7.02 11.22 -0.73
C ILE A 267 7.62 9.92 -0.18
N SER A 268 8.17 9.95 1.03
CA SER A 268 8.77 8.76 1.65
C SER A 268 7.76 7.62 1.90
N ALA A 269 6.50 7.96 2.17
CA ALA A 269 5.43 6.97 2.31
C ALA A 269 5.03 6.39 0.94
N HIS A 270 5.07 7.19 -0.11
CA HIS A 270 4.81 6.73 -1.47
C HIS A 270 5.92 5.81 -1.98
N GLU A 271 7.19 6.17 -1.77
CA GLU A 271 8.34 5.33 -2.10
C GLU A 271 8.29 3.97 -1.39
N ARG A 272 7.92 3.95 -0.10
CA ARG A 272 7.71 2.70 0.65
C ARG A 272 6.62 1.82 0.05
N LYS A 273 5.49 2.41 -0.36
CA LYS A 273 4.40 1.68 -1.01
C LYS A 273 4.81 1.17 -2.41
N GLN A 274 5.56 1.97 -3.16
CA GLN A 274 6.08 1.59 -4.47
C GLN A 274 7.05 0.42 -4.35
N GLY A 275 8.02 0.49 -3.43
CA GLY A 275 8.95 -0.62 -3.18
C GLY A 275 8.25 -1.90 -2.72
N HIS A 276 7.17 -1.79 -1.93
CA HIS A 276 6.35 -2.95 -1.57
C HIS A 276 5.63 -3.55 -2.79
N MET A 277 5.10 -2.71 -3.67
CA MET A 277 4.47 -3.15 -4.92
C MET A 277 5.46 -3.88 -5.82
N ASP A 278 6.65 -3.32 -6.00
CA ASP A 278 7.71 -3.90 -6.82
C ASP A 278 8.15 -5.27 -6.27
N ALA A 279 8.30 -5.41 -4.95
CA ALA A 279 8.60 -6.69 -4.31
C ALA A 279 7.48 -7.74 -4.51
N LEU A 280 6.21 -7.34 -4.49
CA LEU A 280 5.08 -8.23 -4.77
C LEU A 280 5.07 -8.67 -6.24
N ILE A 281 5.40 -7.77 -7.17
CA ILE A 281 5.53 -8.08 -8.61
C ILE A 281 6.65 -9.10 -8.83
N GLU A 282 7.81 -8.89 -8.21
CA GLU A 282 8.94 -9.81 -8.30
C GLU A 282 8.58 -11.21 -7.76
N LYS A 283 7.91 -11.26 -6.59
CA LYS A 283 7.43 -12.52 -6.02
C LYS A 283 6.43 -13.23 -6.93
N LYS A 284 5.49 -12.49 -7.53
CA LYS A 284 4.54 -13.03 -8.52
C LYS A 284 5.28 -13.63 -9.73
N ASN A 285 6.26 -12.91 -10.26
CA ASN A 285 7.05 -13.36 -11.40
C ASN A 285 7.84 -14.63 -11.08
N SER A 286 8.44 -14.71 -9.88
CA SER A 286 9.12 -15.92 -9.41
C SER A 286 8.18 -17.12 -9.33
N MET A 287 7.01 -16.96 -8.69
CA MET A 287 6.02 -18.05 -8.59
C MET A 287 5.48 -18.46 -9.97
N GLN A 288 5.32 -17.51 -10.90
CA GLN A 288 4.93 -17.82 -12.27
C GLN A 288 6.01 -18.61 -13.02
N ALA A 289 7.28 -18.28 -12.81
CA ALA A 289 8.40 -19.02 -13.40
C ALA A 289 8.46 -20.46 -12.86
N GLU A 290 8.29 -20.64 -11.54
CA GLU A 290 8.20 -21.97 -10.92
C GLU A 290 7.02 -22.79 -11.44
N LEU A 291 5.84 -22.17 -11.55
CA LEU A 291 4.65 -22.81 -12.11
C LEU A 291 4.87 -23.25 -13.56
N ASN A 292 5.52 -22.41 -14.38
CA ASN A 292 5.84 -22.75 -15.76
C ASN A 292 6.84 -23.92 -15.84
N ARG A 293 7.85 -23.94 -14.96
CA ARG A 293 8.79 -25.06 -14.84
C ARG A 293 8.06 -26.36 -14.46
N LEU A 294 7.18 -26.32 -13.46
CA LEU A 294 6.40 -27.48 -13.03
C LEU A 294 5.47 -27.99 -14.15
N ARG A 295 4.84 -27.08 -14.90
CA ARG A 295 4.04 -27.43 -16.08
C ARG A 295 4.89 -28.15 -17.13
N GLN A 296 6.08 -27.65 -17.42
CA GLN A 296 7.00 -28.30 -18.35
C GLN A 296 7.41 -29.69 -17.87
N GLN A 297 7.74 -29.85 -16.59
CA GLN A 297 8.04 -31.16 -15.99
C GLN A 297 6.87 -32.12 -16.08
N LEU A 298 5.63 -31.65 -15.83
CA LEU A 298 4.42 -32.45 -15.99
C LEU A 298 4.20 -32.87 -17.44
N THR A 299 4.47 -31.99 -18.41
CA THR A 299 4.41 -32.34 -19.83
C THR A 299 5.41 -33.43 -20.18
N TYR A 300 6.66 -33.35 -19.69
CA TYR A 300 7.65 -34.41 -19.91
C TYR A 300 7.23 -35.74 -19.27
N ALA A 301 6.72 -35.71 -18.04
CA ALA A 301 6.22 -36.90 -17.37
C ALA A 301 5.04 -37.53 -18.13
N ARG A 302 4.10 -36.70 -18.60
CA ARG A 302 2.97 -37.14 -19.45
C ARG A 302 3.46 -37.84 -20.71
N LEU A 303 4.36 -37.19 -21.48
CA LEU A 303 4.90 -37.76 -22.70
C LEU A 303 5.65 -39.09 -22.44
N ALA A 304 6.41 -39.17 -21.34
CA ALA A 304 7.11 -40.39 -20.97
C ALA A 304 6.14 -41.54 -20.66
N ILE A 305 5.08 -41.27 -19.89
CA ILE A 305 4.05 -42.25 -19.55
C ILE A 305 3.26 -42.67 -20.79
N GLU A 306 2.85 -41.73 -21.64
CA GLU A 306 2.17 -42.03 -22.90
C GLU A 306 3.04 -42.92 -23.81
N HIS A 307 4.36 -42.65 -23.88
CA HIS A 307 5.27 -43.47 -24.64
C HIS A 307 5.46 -44.89 -24.05
N ILE A 308 5.53 -45.02 -22.73
CA ILE A 308 5.56 -46.33 -22.05
C ILE A 308 4.27 -47.10 -22.34
N TYR A 309 3.11 -46.45 -22.21
CA TYR A 309 1.80 -47.03 -22.50
C TYR A 309 1.74 -47.61 -23.92
N VAL A 310 2.13 -46.81 -24.92
CA VAL A 310 2.16 -47.25 -26.32
C VAL A 310 3.09 -48.45 -26.51
N LYS A 311 4.26 -48.48 -25.85
CA LYS A 311 5.17 -49.63 -25.94
C LYS A 311 4.61 -50.90 -25.30
N LEU A 312 4.02 -50.80 -24.11
CA LEU A 312 3.40 -51.93 -23.41
C LEU A 312 2.18 -52.49 -24.15
N GLN A 313 1.49 -51.67 -24.94
CA GLN A 313 0.40 -52.16 -25.78
C GLN A 313 0.90 -53.02 -26.96
N MET A 314 2.08 -52.72 -27.49
CA MET A 314 2.63 -53.36 -28.69
C MET A 314 3.26 -54.72 -28.39
N THR A 315 3.41 -55.12 -27.13
CA THR A 315 3.86 -56.47 -26.76
C THR A 315 2.77 -57.51 -27.04
N PRO A 316 3.14 -58.72 -27.52
CA PRO A 316 2.19 -59.72 -28.00
C PRO A 316 1.29 -60.31 -26.90
N SER A 317 1.68 -60.22 -25.62
CA SER A 317 1.00 -60.85 -24.49
C SER A 317 -0.30 -60.16 -24.06
N THR A 318 -0.57 -58.93 -24.55
CA THR A 318 -1.85 -58.26 -24.27
C THR A 318 -3.02 -58.99 -24.95
N THR A 319 -4.03 -59.38 -24.15
CA THR A 319 -5.21 -60.12 -24.65
C THR A 319 -5.88 -59.40 -25.83
N LYS A 320 -6.55 -60.14 -26.75
CA LYS A 320 -7.24 -59.54 -27.92
C LYS A 320 -8.29 -58.47 -27.53
N SER A 321 -8.83 -58.56 -26.31
CA SER A 321 -9.72 -57.54 -25.72
C SER A 321 -8.95 -56.28 -25.34
N ALA A 322 -7.81 -56.42 -24.66
CA ALA A 322 -6.93 -55.32 -24.28
C ALA A 322 -6.40 -54.54 -25.50
N LYS A 323 -6.04 -55.23 -26.60
CA LYS A 323 -5.60 -54.57 -27.86
C LYS A 323 -6.68 -53.68 -28.47
N LYS A 324 -7.96 -54.07 -28.40
CA LYS A 324 -9.09 -53.27 -28.88
C LYS A 324 -9.37 -52.06 -27.99
N GLN A 325 -9.33 -52.23 -26.66
CA GLN A 325 -9.50 -51.14 -25.70
C GLN A 325 -8.38 -50.10 -25.86
N ALA A 326 -7.13 -50.55 -25.97
CA ALA A 326 -5.98 -49.67 -26.08
C ALA A 326 -5.93 -48.91 -27.44
N ALA A 327 -6.46 -49.47 -28.53
CA ALA A 327 -6.62 -48.76 -29.80
C ALA A 327 -7.68 -47.63 -29.75
N VAL A 328 -8.70 -47.77 -28.89
CA VAL A 328 -9.69 -46.71 -28.63
C VAL A 328 -9.07 -45.61 -27.74
N ILE A 329 -8.26 -46.00 -26.77
CA ILE A 329 -7.56 -45.09 -25.85
C ILE A 329 -6.51 -44.26 -26.60
N LEU A 330 -5.77 -44.84 -27.56
CA LEU A 330 -4.84 -44.13 -28.46
C LEU A 330 -5.49 -42.99 -29.25
N LYS A 331 -6.77 -43.15 -29.62
CA LYS A 331 -7.55 -42.10 -30.30
C LYS A 331 -7.91 -40.92 -29.39
N HIS A 332 -7.86 -41.10 -28.07
CA HIS A 332 -8.29 -40.14 -27.06
C HIS A 332 -7.20 -39.84 -26.00
N LEU A 333 -5.92 -40.13 -26.27
CA LEU A 333 -4.80 -39.90 -25.32
C LEU A 333 -4.72 -38.46 -24.80
N THR A 334 -5.18 -37.49 -25.59
CA THR A 334 -5.25 -36.07 -25.19
C THR A 334 -6.31 -35.81 -24.11
N GLU A 335 -7.38 -36.61 -24.07
CA GLU A 335 -8.57 -36.44 -23.22
C GLU A 335 -8.56 -37.29 -21.95
N ILE A 336 -7.65 -38.28 -21.87
CA ILE A 336 -7.56 -39.20 -20.72
C ILE A 336 -6.70 -38.58 -19.62
N ASN A 337 -7.13 -38.77 -18.37
CA ASN A 337 -6.39 -38.34 -17.18
C ASN A 337 -5.09 -39.15 -17.03
N LEU A 338 -3.97 -38.46 -16.78
CA LEU A 338 -2.64 -39.07 -16.63
C LEU A 338 -2.58 -40.22 -15.59
N PRO A 339 -3.25 -40.11 -14.41
CA PRO A 339 -3.32 -41.22 -13.45
C PRO A 339 -3.97 -42.49 -14.01
N ASP A 340 -4.98 -42.37 -14.86
CA ASP A 340 -5.67 -43.52 -15.45
C ASP A 340 -4.76 -44.26 -16.45
N ILE A 341 -3.97 -43.51 -17.22
CA ILE A 341 -2.95 -44.08 -18.12
C ILE A 341 -1.85 -44.78 -17.31
N MET A 342 -1.41 -44.18 -16.21
CA MET A 342 -0.43 -44.81 -15.31
C MET A 342 -0.95 -46.11 -14.72
N LEU A 343 -2.19 -46.14 -14.26
CA LEU A 343 -2.81 -47.34 -13.69
C LEU A 343 -2.84 -48.48 -14.72
N GLN A 344 -3.22 -48.18 -15.96
CA GLN A 344 -3.19 -49.17 -17.04
C GLN A 344 -1.77 -49.62 -17.41
N CYS A 345 -0.77 -48.72 -17.37
CA CYS A 345 0.62 -49.11 -17.55
C CYS A 345 1.05 -50.12 -16.49
N MET A 346 0.67 -49.90 -15.23
CA MET A 346 0.96 -50.84 -14.14
C MET A 346 0.27 -52.19 -14.36
N GLU A 347 -1.01 -52.21 -14.74
CA GLU A 347 -1.73 -53.45 -15.04
C GLU A 347 -1.11 -54.23 -16.20
N TYR A 348 -0.68 -53.55 -17.28
CA TYR A 348 0.02 -54.19 -18.39
C TYR A 348 1.41 -54.68 -18.02
N GLN A 349 2.10 -53.96 -17.15
CA GLN A 349 3.40 -54.40 -16.64
C GLN A 349 3.26 -55.64 -15.76
N ASP A 350 2.28 -55.67 -14.84
CA ASP A 350 2.00 -56.85 -14.02
C ASP A 350 1.59 -58.06 -14.88
N GLN A 351 0.81 -57.86 -15.94
CA GLN A 351 0.49 -58.93 -16.89
C GLN A 351 1.73 -59.44 -17.62
N LEU A 352 2.59 -58.54 -18.10
CA LEU A 352 3.83 -58.91 -18.78
C LEU A 352 4.78 -59.68 -17.86
N ASP A 353 4.91 -59.25 -16.60
CA ASP A 353 5.76 -59.90 -15.60
C ASP A 353 5.25 -61.32 -15.30
N ASN A 354 3.92 -61.51 -15.19
CA ASN A 354 3.32 -62.84 -15.03
C ASN A 354 3.49 -63.73 -16.28
N ASP A 355 3.37 -63.17 -17.49
CA ASP A 355 3.53 -63.92 -18.74
C ASP A 355 4.99 -64.32 -19.00
N LEU A 356 5.94 -63.53 -18.49
CA LEU A 356 7.38 -63.82 -18.52
C LEU A 356 7.83 -64.74 -17.38
N ASP A 357 7.00 -64.96 -16.36
CA ASP A 357 7.33 -65.78 -15.20
C ASP A 357 7.38 -67.26 -15.62
N GLY A 358 8.59 -67.78 -15.75
CA GLY A 358 8.88 -69.12 -16.29
C GLY A 358 9.22 -69.17 -17.78
N TYR A 359 9.37 -68.03 -18.45
CA TYR A 359 9.77 -67.95 -19.86
C TYR A 359 11.30 -68.13 -20.01
N ASP A 360 11.74 -69.25 -20.60
CA ASP A 360 13.16 -69.53 -20.82
C ASP A 360 13.67 -68.90 -22.12
N LEU A 361 14.16 -67.67 -22.00
CA LEU A 361 14.76 -66.89 -23.08
C LEU A 361 15.86 -67.65 -23.84
N VAL A 362 16.61 -68.54 -23.19
CA VAL A 362 17.72 -69.26 -23.82
C VAL A 362 17.20 -70.31 -24.81
N SER A 363 16.09 -70.96 -24.46
CA SER A 363 15.45 -71.97 -25.30
C SER A 363 14.77 -71.32 -26.52
N GLU A 364 14.10 -70.18 -26.34
CA GLU A 364 13.43 -69.45 -27.43
C GLU A 364 14.42 -68.85 -28.45
N ILE A 365 15.53 -68.27 -27.96
CA ILE A 365 16.59 -67.72 -28.84
C ILE A 365 17.26 -68.83 -29.65
N SER A 366 17.43 -70.01 -29.05
CA SER A 366 17.96 -71.19 -29.76
C SER A 366 17.02 -71.65 -30.88
N ASN A 367 15.71 -71.66 -30.62
CA ASN A 367 14.69 -71.99 -31.63
C ASN A 367 14.61 -70.96 -32.76
N MET A 368 14.67 -69.65 -32.46
CA MET A 368 14.69 -68.59 -33.49
C MET A 368 15.96 -68.61 -34.36
N ASN A 369 17.11 -68.99 -33.80
CA ASN A 369 18.35 -69.15 -34.58
C ASN A 369 18.33 -70.40 -35.46
N LEU A 370 17.60 -71.46 -35.06
CA LEU A 370 17.36 -72.64 -35.90
C LEU A 370 16.40 -72.34 -37.07
N GLU A 371 15.34 -71.55 -36.84
CA GLU A 371 14.39 -71.13 -37.90
C GLU A 371 15.01 -70.18 -38.95
N LYS A 372 16.08 -69.45 -38.62
CA LYS A 372 16.79 -68.57 -39.58
C LYS A 372 17.80 -69.29 -40.48
N VAL A 373 18.10 -70.55 -40.19
CA VAL A 373 19.08 -71.37 -40.94
C VAL A 373 18.40 -72.37 -41.88
N SER A 374 17.06 -72.48 -41.82
CA SER A 374 16.23 -73.11 -42.85
C SER A 374 15.65 -72.06 -43.80
#